data_AF-A0A518G0T9-F1
#
_entry.id   AF-A0A518G0T9-F1
#
_cell.length_a   1.000
_cell.length_b   1.000
_cell.length_c   1.000
_cell.angle_alpha   90.00
_cell.angle_beta   90.00
_cell.angle_gamma   90.00
#
_symmetry.space_group_name_H-M   'P 1'
#
loop_
_entity.id
_entity.type
_entity.pdbx_description
1 polymer ?
#
loop_
_entity_poly.entity_id
_entity_poly.type
_entity_poly.pdbx_seq_one_letter_code
_entity_poly.pdbx_strand_id
1 'polypeptide(L)'
;MPNVRPWRFDVTLTAQRIEKRRLRRATGLETLVDMVAIAFFVLGSIIALGLVVIFPLWGLVASGFAMVGAFLNWLLLRCLAEHLRLQKKIAGCEFEGAITGANEETIWACGNCGQMLHSDNRCDSCGAQIISDEI
;
A
#
# COMPACT_ATOMS: atom_id res chain seq x y z
N MET A 1 14.15 25.70 -14.09
CA MET A 1 13.15 26.13 -15.09
C MET A 1 13.28 25.21 -16.30
N PRO A 2 12.33 24.30 -16.58
CA PRO A 2 12.44 23.43 -17.75
C PRO A 2 12.04 24.18 -19.02
N ASN A 3 12.86 23.98 -20.05
CA ASN A 3 12.81 24.61 -21.35
C ASN A 3 11.61 24.09 -22.17
N VAL A 4 10.56 24.90 -22.30
CA VAL A 4 9.35 24.57 -23.06
C VAL A 4 9.60 24.93 -24.53
N ARG A 5 9.78 23.93 -25.40
CA ARG A 5 9.90 24.16 -26.85
C ARG A 5 8.54 24.49 -27.47
N PRO A 6 8.47 25.45 -28.40
CA PRO A 6 7.21 25.87 -29.03
C PRO A 6 6.67 24.79 -29.98
N TRP A 7 5.36 24.58 -29.92
CA TRP A 7 4.59 23.61 -30.67
C TRP A 7 4.64 23.87 -32.19
N ARG A 8 5.34 23.00 -32.93
CA ARG A 8 5.16 22.86 -34.39
C ARG A 8 4.16 21.73 -34.65
N PHE A 9 3.00 22.10 -35.19
CA PHE A 9 2.08 21.19 -35.89
C PHE A 9 2.71 20.76 -37.23
N ASP A 10 2.31 19.60 -37.75
CA ASP A 10 2.62 19.02 -39.09
C ASP A 10 3.58 17.83 -39.19
N VAL A 11 3.49 16.88 -38.26
CA VAL A 11 3.70 15.46 -38.60
C VAL A 11 2.62 14.68 -37.86
N THR A 12 1.92 13.76 -38.52
CA THR A 12 1.09 12.74 -37.86
C THR A 12 2.00 11.90 -36.97
N LEU A 13 2.28 12.39 -35.77
CA LEU A 13 3.13 11.74 -34.79
C LEU A 13 2.40 10.50 -34.30
N THR A 14 2.82 9.35 -34.82
CA THR A 14 2.35 8.05 -34.36
C THR A 14 3.33 7.52 -33.34
N ALA A 15 2.81 6.93 -32.26
CA ALA A 15 3.63 6.32 -31.22
C ALA A 15 3.10 4.93 -30.89
N GLN A 16 4.02 3.99 -30.67
CA GLN A 16 3.65 2.66 -30.17
C GLN A 16 3.40 2.69 -28.66
N ARG A 17 2.54 1.77 -28.22
CA ARG A 17 2.27 1.54 -26.81
C ARG A 17 3.41 0.71 -26.23
N ILE A 18 4.07 1.20 -25.19
CA ILE A 18 5.10 0.45 -24.46
C ILE A 18 4.49 -0.05 -23.15
N GLU A 19 4.55 -1.36 -22.93
CA GLU A 19 4.21 -1.96 -21.65
C GLU A 19 5.31 -1.62 -20.63
N LYS A 20 4.96 -0.89 -19.57
CA LYS A 20 5.82 -0.66 -18.41
C LYS A 20 5.22 -1.37 -17.21
N ARG A 21 5.89 -2.41 -16.73
CA ARG A 21 5.56 -3.04 -15.45
C ARG A 21 5.94 -2.09 -14.32
N ARG A 22 4.95 -1.70 -13.51
CA ARG A 22 5.18 -0.91 -12.31
C ARG A 22 4.75 -1.70 -11.09
N LEU A 23 5.69 -1.85 -10.17
CA LEU A 23 5.45 -2.43 -8.85
C LEU A 23 4.59 -1.47 -8.02
N ARG A 24 3.28 -1.71 -7.92
CA ARG A 24 2.40 -0.89 -7.07
C ARG A 24 2.53 -1.33 -5.62
N ARG A 25 3.32 -0.60 -4.81
CA ARG A 25 3.40 -0.82 -3.35
C ARG A 25 2.05 -0.47 -2.69
N ALA A 26 1.11 -1.41 -2.70
CA ALA A 26 -0.10 -1.34 -1.90
C ALA A 26 0.17 -2.07 -0.59
N THR A 27 0.52 -1.36 0.47
CA THR A 27 0.68 -1.96 1.80
C THR A 27 -0.68 -2.53 2.24
N GLY A 28 -0.76 -3.84 2.44
CA GLY A 28 -2.01 -4.49 2.85
C GLY A 28 -2.53 -3.95 4.16
N LEU A 29 -3.84 -3.70 4.25
CA LEU A 29 -4.47 -3.29 5.52
C LEU A 29 -4.17 -4.29 6.66
N GLU A 30 -4.00 -5.56 6.32
CA GLU A 30 -3.67 -6.64 7.27
C GLU A 30 -2.29 -6.46 7.90
N THR A 31 -1.29 -6.02 7.12
CA THR A 31 0.05 -5.78 7.64
C THR A 31 0.10 -4.52 8.48
N LEU A 32 -0.76 -3.53 8.19
CA LEU A 32 -0.94 -2.37 9.08
C LEU A 32 -1.54 -2.79 10.43
N VAL A 33 -2.55 -3.66 10.46
CA VAL A 33 -3.16 -4.12 11.71
C VAL A 33 -2.16 -4.92 12.55
N ASP A 34 -1.38 -5.82 11.96
CA ASP A 34 -0.37 -6.60 12.70
C ASP A 34 0.79 -5.70 13.20
N MET A 35 1.22 -4.71 12.39
CA MET A 35 2.20 -3.70 12.82
C MET A 35 1.69 -2.85 13.99
N VAL A 36 0.43 -2.43 13.95
CA VAL A 36 -0.22 -1.67 15.02
C VAL A 36 -0.35 -2.51 16.28
N ALA A 37 -0.70 -3.80 16.16
CA ALA A 37 -0.77 -4.72 17.29
C ALA A 37 0.58 -4.87 18.01
N ILE A 38 1.67 -5.03 17.24
CA ILE A 38 3.03 -5.10 17.79
C ILE A 38 3.40 -3.77 18.47
N ALA A 39 3.10 -2.63 17.83
CA ALA A 39 3.39 -1.31 18.39
C ALA A 39 2.68 -1.08 19.75
N PHE A 40 1.40 -1.44 19.85
CA PHE A 40 0.65 -1.34 21.11
C PHE A 40 1.19 -2.26 22.20
N PHE A 41 1.65 -3.46 21.84
CA PHE A 41 2.25 -4.37 22.81
C PHE A 41 3.58 -3.83 23.36
N VAL A 42 4.43 -3.27 22.50
CA VAL A 42 5.68 -2.61 22.91
C VAL A 42 5.40 -1.40 23.80
N LEU A 43 4.45 -0.55 23.40
CA LEU A 43 4.07 0.62 24.19
C LEU A 43 3.51 0.23 25.56
N GLY A 44 2.64 -0.78 25.62
CA GLY A 44 2.09 -1.32 26.87
C GLY A 44 3.18 -1.89 27.79
N SER A 45 4.19 -2.55 27.21
CA SER A 45 5.35 -3.06 27.95
C SER A 45 6.18 -1.92 28.57
N ILE A 46 6.40 -0.83 27.83
CA ILE A 46 7.11 0.36 28.32
C ILE A 46 6.32 1.01 29.47
N ILE A 47 5.00 1.15 29.32
CA ILE A 47 4.13 1.71 30.36
C ILE A 47 4.15 0.84 31.62
N ALA A 48 4.08 -0.49 31.47
CA ALA A 48 4.15 -1.42 32.59
C ALA A 48 5.47 -1.28 33.37
N LEU A 49 6.60 -1.17 32.67
CA LEU A 49 7.90 -0.91 33.31
C LEU A 49 7.93 0.44 34.03
N GLY A 50 7.41 1.50 33.41
CA GLY A 50 7.33 2.82 34.03
C GLY A 50 6.51 2.83 35.32
N LEU A 51 5.38 2.13 35.34
CA LEU A 51 4.51 2.04 36.53
C LEU A 51 5.19 1.34 37.71
N VAL A 52 5.99 0.30 37.46
CA VAL A 52 6.77 -0.38 38.51
C VAL A 52 7.83 0.55 39.12
N VAL A 53 8.48 1.37 38.28
CA VAL A 53 9.54 2.27 38.75
C VAL A 53 8.98 3.46 39.56
N ILE A 54 7.82 3.99 39.16
CA ILE A 54 7.25 5.20 39.79
C ILE A 54 6.49 4.87 41.09
N PHE A 55 5.81 3.72 41.16
CA PHE A 55 4.95 3.38 42.31
C PHE A 55 5.30 2.01 42.91
N PRO A 56 6.08 1.94 44.01
CA PRO A 56 6.61 0.66 44.50
C PRO A 56 5.55 -0.29 45.09
N LEU A 57 4.49 0.21 45.72
CA LEU A 57 3.45 -0.63 46.36
C LEU A 57 2.30 -0.99 45.41
N TRP A 58 1.80 -0.02 44.65
CA TRP A 58 0.67 -0.20 43.74
C TRP A 58 1.09 -0.49 42.30
N GLY A 59 2.34 -0.22 41.95
CA GLY A 59 2.88 -0.37 40.60
C GLY A 59 2.95 -1.82 40.15
N LEU A 60 3.12 -2.78 41.05
CA LEU A 60 3.08 -4.22 40.70
C LEU A 60 1.68 -4.67 40.24
N VAL A 61 0.64 -4.21 40.94
CA VAL A 61 -0.74 -4.53 40.57
C VAL A 61 -1.10 -3.80 39.27
N ALA A 62 -0.77 -2.51 39.18
CA ALA A 62 -1.02 -1.70 38.00
C ALA A 62 -0.26 -2.21 36.76
N SER A 63 0.99 -2.67 36.91
CA SER A 63 1.77 -3.25 35.82
C SER A 63 1.20 -4.59 35.36
N GLY A 64 0.69 -5.40 36.29
CA GLY A 64 0.00 -6.65 35.97
C GLY A 64 -1.24 -6.38 35.11
N PHE A 65 -2.10 -5.46 35.52
CA PHE A 65 -3.27 -5.05 34.72
C PHE A 65 -2.86 -4.43 33.38
N ALA A 66 -1.81 -3.62 33.33
CA ALA A 66 -1.31 -3.04 32.09
C ALA A 66 -0.81 -4.11 31.11
N MET A 67 -0.08 -5.13 31.58
CA MET A 67 0.36 -6.26 30.75
C MET A 67 -0.82 -7.09 30.24
N VAL A 68 -1.77 -7.43 31.11
CA VAL A 68 -2.97 -8.18 30.71
C VAL A 68 -3.78 -7.38 29.69
N GLY A 69 -3.96 -6.08 29.90
CA GLY A 69 -4.63 -5.19 28.95
C GLY A 69 -3.92 -5.12 27.61
N ALA A 70 -2.59 -4.97 27.60
CA ALA A 70 -1.79 -4.96 26.38
C ALA A 70 -1.87 -6.30 25.62
N PHE A 71 -1.86 -7.42 26.34
CA PHE A 71 -2.02 -8.76 25.77
C PHE A 71 -3.40 -8.98 25.16
N LEU A 72 -4.47 -8.60 25.86
CA LEU A 72 -5.84 -8.68 25.35
C LEU A 72 -6.04 -7.79 24.12
N ASN A 73 -5.49 -6.58 24.14
CA ASN A 73 -5.54 -5.67 22.99
C ASN A 73 -4.80 -6.26 21.77
N TRP A 74 -3.63 -6.86 22.00
CA TRP A 74 -2.90 -7.57 20.96
C TRP A 74 -3.71 -8.75 20.38
N LEU A 75 -4.33 -9.58 21.23
CA LEU A 75 -5.22 -10.67 20.78
C LEU A 75 -6.43 -10.17 19.99
N LEU A 76 -7.05 -9.07 20.42
CA LEU A 76 -8.20 -8.48 19.75
C LEU A 76 -7.83 -8.00 18.35
N LEU A 77 -6.69 -7.32 18.20
CA LEU A 77 -6.18 -6.88 16.90
C LEU A 77 -5.82 -8.07 16.00
N ARG A 78 -5.24 -9.13 16.55
CA ARG A 78 -5.00 -10.41 15.84
C ARG A 78 -6.28 -11.05 15.33
N CYS A 79 -7.32 -11.08 16.16
CA CYS A 79 -8.63 -11.59 15.77
C CYS A 79 -9.27 -10.75 14.65
N LEU A 80 -9.15 -9.42 14.75
CA LEU A 80 -9.67 -8.49 13.74
C LEU A 80 -8.95 -8.65 12.39
N ALA A 81 -7.62 -8.82 12.41
CA ALA A 81 -6.84 -9.12 11.20
C ALA A 81 -7.31 -10.42 10.52
N GLU A 82 -7.57 -11.47 11.31
CA GLU A 82 -8.08 -12.74 10.79
C GLU A 82 -9.52 -12.61 10.27
N HIS A 83 -10.34 -11.78 10.91
CA HIS A 83 -11.70 -11.53 10.43
C HIS A 83 -11.70 -10.81 9.07
N LEU A 84 -10.81 -9.82 8.88
CA LEU A 84 -10.64 -9.15 7.59
C LEU A 84 -10.20 -10.13 6.49
N ARG A 85 -9.33 -11.09 6.82
CA ARG A 85 -8.96 -12.17 5.91
C ARG A 85 -10.18 -13.00 5.50
N LEU A 86 -10.97 -13.46 6.47
CA LEU A 86 -12.18 -14.23 6.18
C LEU A 86 -13.19 -13.44 5.33
N GLN A 87 -13.37 -12.15 5.59
CA GLN A 87 -14.25 -11.29 4.80
C GLN A 87 -13.80 -11.17 3.34
N LYS A 88 -12.50 -11.00 3.09
CA LYS A 88 -11.96 -10.97 1.71
C LYS A 88 -12.17 -12.28 0.98
N LYS A 89 -11.98 -13.40 1.67
CA LYS A 89 -12.20 -14.74 1.12
C LYS A 89 -13.67 -14.94 0.71
N ILE A 90 -14.62 -14.48 1.53
CA ILE A 90 -16.06 -14.54 1.22
C ILE A 90 -16.40 -13.61 0.04
N ALA A 91 -15.74 -12.46 -0.07
CA ALA A 91 -15.95 -11.51 -1.17
C ALA A 91 -15.36 -11.97 -2.53
N GLY A 92 -14.70 -13.13 -2.59
CA GLY A 92 -14.08 -13.63 -3.82
C GLY A 92 -12.90 -12.79 -4.30
N CYS A 93 -12.34 -11.93 -3.44
CA CYS A 93 -11.09 -11.24 -3.73
C CYS A 93 -9.92 -12.23 -3.62
N GLU A 94 -8.93 -12.11 -4.52
CA GLU A 94 -7.76 -13.00 -4.51
C GLU A 94 -7.13 -13.03 -3.11
N PHE A 95 -7.14 -14.24 -2.56
CA PHE A 95 -6.71 -14.56 -1.22
C PHE A 95 -5.39 -15.32 -1.34
N GLU A 96 -4.29 -14.58 -1.38
CA GLU A 96 -2.99 -15.19 -1.16
C GLU A 96 -2.30 -14.42 -0.04
N GLY A 97 -1.89 -15.16 0.99
CA GLY A 97 -0.95 -14.70 2.02
C GLY A 97 0.44 -14.34 1.46
N ALA A 98 0.55 -14.07 0.17
CA ALA A 98 1.56 -13.18 -0.34
C ALA A 98 1.16 -11.77 0.10
N ILE A 99 2.05 -11.15 0.87
CA ILE A 99 2.19 -9.70 1.03
C ILE A 99 1.44 -9.03 -0.13
N THR A 100 0.44 -8.19 0.18
CA THR A 100 -0.09 -7.22 -0.77
C THR A 100 1.12 -6.44 -1.27
N GLY A 101 1.68 -6.92 -2.35
CA GLY A 101 3.11 -6.89 -2.57
C GLY A 101 3.19 -6.66 -4.04
N ALA A 102 3.47 -5.41 -4.37
CA ALA A 102 3.76 -4.95 -5.71
C ALA A 102 3.07 -5.78 -6.80
N ASN A 103 1.74 -5.67 -6.93
CA ASN A 103 1.11 -6.14 -8.15
C ASN A 103 1.82 -5.41 -9.30
N GLU A 104 2.37 -6.20 -10.22
CA GLU A 104 2.85 -5.69 -11.49
C GLU A 104 1.60 -5.21 -12.23
N GLU A 105 1.27 -3.94 -12.05
CA GLU A 105 0.28 -3.29 -12.88
C GLU A 105 0.98 -2.99 -14.20
N THR A 106 0.50 -3.62 -15.28
CA THR A 106 0.93 -3.31 -16.63
C THR A 106 0.35 -1.96 -17.01
N ILE A 107 1.17 -0.94 -16.83
CA ILE A 107 0.82 0.42 -17.21
C ILE A 107 1.32 0.65 -18.61
N TRP A 108 0.47 1.22 -19.44
CA TRP A 108 0.81 1.55 -20.80
C TRP A 108 1.39 2.95 -20.88
N ALA A 109 2.55 3.07 -21.53
CA ALA A 109 3.25 4.34 -21.73
C ALA A 109 3.42 4.66 -23.21
N CYS A 110 3.49 5.95 -23.53
CA CYS A 110 3.67 6.41 -24.90
C CYS A 110 5.11 6.15 -25.32
N GLY A 111 5.32 5.49 -26.46
CA GLY A 111 6.67 5.19 -26.96
C GLY A 111 7.49 6.42 -27.36
N ASN A 112 6.84 7.57 -27.60
CA ASN A 112 7.52 8.80 -27.98
C ASN A 112 7.96 9.65 -26.77
N CYS A 113 7.05 9.93 -25.83
CA CYS A 113 7.34 10.80 -24.68
C CYS A 113 7.52 10.07 -23.35
N GLY A 114 7.26 8.75 -23.31
CA GLY A 114 7.42 7.91 -22.12
C GLY A 114 6.37 8.13 -21.03
N GLN A 115 5.40 9.03 -21.23
CA GLN A 115 4.32 9.33 -20.29
C GLN A 115 3.26 8.23 -20.24
N MET A 116 2.61 8.09 -19.08
CA MET A 116 1.52 7.14 -18.85
C MET A 116 0.29 7.52 -19.69
N LEU A 117 -0.18 6.59 -20.52
CA LEU A 117 -1.43 6.76 -21.26
C LEU A 117 -2.60 6.70 -20.30
N HIS A 118 -3.51 7.65 -20.44
CA HIS A 118 -4.83 7.60 -19.81
C HIS A 118 -5.93 7.22 -20.83
N SER A 119 -5.63 7.31 -22.14
CA SER A 119 -6.52 6.93 -23.22
C SER A 119 -5.79 6.02 -24.21
N ASP A 120 -6.51 5.08 -24.85
CA ASP A 120 -5.91 4.11 -25.77
C ASP A 120 -5.54 4.71 -27.14
N ASN A 121 -6.16 5.84 -27.51
CA ASN A 121 -6.09 6.36 -28.87
C ASN A 121 -5.08 7.51 -29.03
N ARG A 122 -4.76 8.23 -27.95
CA ARG A 122 -3.87 9.40 -28.01
C ARG A 122 -3.11 9.61 -26.70
N CYS A 123 -1.93 10.23 -26.80
CA CYS A 123 -1.19 10.68 -25.63
C CYS A 123 -1.56 12.13 -25.26
N ASP A 124 -2.02 12.36 -24.03
CA ASP A 124 -2.41 13.69 -23.55
C ASP A 124 -1.25 14.67 -23.39
N SER A 125 0.00 14.16 -23.30
CA SER A 125 1.18 15.00 -23.12
C SER A 125 1.84 15.43 -24.43
N CYS A 126 1.92 14.56 -25.44
CA CYS A 126 2.61 14.85 -26.70
C CYS A 126 1.67 14.90 -27.92
N GLY A 127 0.39 14.59 -27.75
CA GLY A 127 -0.60 14.58 -28.83
C GLY A 127 -0.43 13.44 -29.83
N ALA A 128 0.53 12.52 -29.63
CA ALA A 128 0.77 11.42 -30.55
C ALA A 128 -0.43 10.45 -30.59
N GLN A 129 -0.82 10.06 -31.79
CA GLN A 129 -1.84 9.02 -32.00
C GLN A 129 -1.22 7.65 -31.78
N ILE A 130 -1.91 6.81 -31.03
CA ILE A 130 -1.36 5.54 -30.58
C ILE A 130 -1.88 4.45 -31.49
N ILE A 131 -0.95 3.77 -32.16
CA ILE A 131 -1.27 2.64 -33.02
C ILE A 131 -1.37 1.42 -32.10
N SER A 132 -2.59 0.90 -31.92
CA SER A 132 -2.80 -0.40 -31.29
C SER A 132 -2.41 -1.48 -32.29
N ASP A 133 -1.42 -2.31 -31.93
CA ASP A 133 -1.13 -3.53 -32.67
C ASP A 133 -2.29 -4.52 -32.41
N GLU A 134 -3.32 -4.48 -33.27
CA GLU A 134 -4.32 -5.55 -33.35
C GLU A 134 -3.62 -6.78 -33.95
N ILE A 135 -3.44 -7.83 -33.14
CA ILE A 135 -3.15 -9.19 -33.59
C ILE A 135 -4.43 -10.00 -33.47
#